data_AF-D7T2Q9-F1
#
_entry.id   AF-D7T2Q9-F1
#
_cell.length_a   1.000
_cell.length_b   1.000
_cell.length_c   1.000
_cell.angle_alpha   90.00
_cell.angle_beta   90.00
_cell.angle_gamma   90.00
#
_symmetry.space_group_name_H-M   'P 1'
#
loop_
_entity.id
_entity.type
_entity.pdbx_description
1 polymer ?
#
loop_
_entity_poly.entity_id
_entity_poly.type
_entity_poly.pdbx_seq_one_letter_code
_entity_poly.pdbx_strand_id
1 'polypeptide(L)'
;MVSLTLPNLIPSPAQDSERLSLALQGRGVDEKVIVWILGHRNAIQRMQIKDTYQQLYKESIIHRLQSKLSGVLKTTMIMWMNEAPERDAILANKALKMKRKKINQL
;
A
#
# COMPACT_ATOMS: atom_id res chain seq x y z
N MET A 1 -13.35 14.58 7.74
CA MET A 1 -13.08 13.98 9.07
C MET A 1 -11.93 13.00 8.90
N VAL A 2 -10.82 13.15 9.63
CA VAL A 2 -9.69 12.22 9.55
C VAL A 2 -9.90 11.13 10.60
N SER A 3 -10.08 9.88 10.16
CA SER A 3 -10.27 8.72 11.05
C SER A 3 -8.97 7.94 11.30
N LEU A 4 -7.84 8.39 10.75
CA LEU A 4 -6.55 7.75 10.88
C LEU A 4 -6.00 7.97 12.30
N THR A 5 -5.81 6.88 13.04
CA THR A 5 -5.14 6.89 14.35
C THR A 5 -3.64 6.67 14.16
N LEU A 6 -2.82 7.49 14.84
CA LEU A 6 -1.37 7.35 14.84
C LEU A 6 -0.91 6.84 16.20
N PRO A 7 0.10 5.95 16.26
CA PRO A 7 0.65 5.49 17.52
C PRO A 7 1.43 6.63 18.19
N ASN A 8 1.45 6.64 19.53
CA ASN A 8 2.20 7.64 20.31
C ASN A 8 3.72 7.57 20.07
N LEU A 9 4.22 6.41 19.67
CA LEU A 9 5.61 6.21 19.26
C LEU A 9 5.65 5.76 17.81
N ILE A 10 6.29 6.58 16.96
CA ILE A 10 6.46 6.29 15.54
C ILE A 10 7.83 5.61 15.37
N PRO A 11 7.89 4.34 14.95
CA PRO A 11 9.15 3.66 14.63
C PRO A 11 9.88 4.35 13.47
N SER A 12 11.18 4.10 13.33
CA SER A 12 11.90 4.63 12.17
C SER A 12 11.42 3.97 10.86
N PRO A 13 11.50 4.67 9.71
CA PRO A 13 11.15 4.09 8.41
C PRO A 13 11.94 2.81 8.09
N ALA A 14 13.17 2.70 8.58
CA ALA A 14 13.99 1.49 8.46
C ALA A 14 13.40 0.31 9.24
N GLN A 15 13.01 0.53 10.50
CA GLN A 15 12.39 -0.51 11.33
C GLN A 15 11.05 -0.97 10.76
N ASP A 16 10.24 -0.04 10.24
CA ASP A 16 9.00 -0.40 9.55
C ASP A 16 9.29 -1.19 8.27
N SER A 17 10.31 -0.80 7.50
CA SER A 17 10.71 -1.52 6.28
C SER A 17 11.19 -2.94 6.58
N GLU A 18 11.95 -3.14 7.64
CA GLU A 18 12.40 -4.45 8.11
C GLU A 18 11.23 -5.35 8.50
N ARG A 19 10.31 -4.83 9.33
CA ARG A 19 9.11 -5.56 9.73
C ARG A 19 8.21 -5.91 8.54
N LEU A 20 8.07 -4.99 7.60
CA LEU A 20 7.32 -5.23 6.35
C LEU A 20 8.01 -6.29 5.49
N SER A 21 9.34 -6.28 5.40
CA SER A 21 10.09 -7.30 4.67
C SER A 21 9.90 -8.68 5.29
N LEU A 22 10.00 -8.80 6.62
CA LEU A 22 9.74 -10.04 7.35
C LEU A 22 8.30 -10.55 7.11
N ALA A 23 7.30 -9.67 7.19
CA ALA A 23 5.91 -10.00 6.91
C ALA A 23 5.66 -10.46 5.45
N LEU A 24 6.54 -10.09 4.51
CA LEU A 24 6.45 -10.38 3.07
C LEU A 24 7.43 -11.48 2.59
N GLN A 25 8.32 -11.98 3.45
CA GLN A 25 9.32 -13.02 3.11
C GLN A 25 8.84 -14.46 3.34
N GLY A 26 7.93 -14.70 4.29
CA GLY A 26 7.50 -16.04 4.69
C GLY A 26 6.68 -16.83 3.66
N ARG A 27 6.46 -18.14 3.95
CA ARG A 27 5.53 -19.04 3.22
C ARG A 27 4.07 -18.61 3.35
N GLY A 28 3.75 -17.77 4.33
CA GLY A 28 2.49 -17.05 4.49
C GLY A 28 2.78 -15.56 4.67
N VAL A 29 1.92 -14.72 4.11
CA VAL A 29 1.99 -13.26 4.26
C VAL A 29 1.26 -12.89 5.54
N ASP A 30 1.92 -12.15 6.43
CA ASP A 30 1.29 -11.70 7.67
C ASP A 30 0.51 -10.40 7.43
N GLU A 31 -0.70 -10.55 6.88
CA GLU A 31 -1.58 -9.45 6.48
C GLU A 31 -1.88 -8.51 7.65
N LYS A 32 -1.97 -9.05 8.87
CA LYS A 32 -2.25 -8.27 10.09
C LYS A 32 -1.11 -7.30 10.39
N VAL A 33 0.14 -7.72 10.24
CA VAL A 33 1.32 -6.87 10.46
C VAL A 33 1.35 -5.76 9.41
N ILE A 34 1.08 -6.08 8.15
CA ILE A 34 1.04 -5.08 7.06
C ILE A 34 -0.03 -4.01 7.34
N VAL A 35 -1.24 -4.42 7.71
CA VAL A 35 -2.33 -3.50 8.05
C VAL A 35 -2.01 -2.69 9.30
N TRP A 36 -1.41 -3.31 10.32
CA TRP A 36 -1.05 -2.62 11.55
C TRP A 36 0.01 -1.54 11.33
N ILE A 37 1.04 -1.83 10.52
CA ILE A 37 2.07 -0.85 10.17
C ILE A 37 1.45 0.21 9.25
N LEU A 38 1.07 -0.16 8.03
CA LEU A 38 0.68 0.83 7.00
C LEU A 38 -0.60 1.57 7.37
N GLY A 39 -1.55 0.92 8.01
CA GLY A 39 -2.83 1.50 8.44
C GLY A 39 -2.71 2.52 9.57
N HIS A 40 -1.56 2.60 10.26
CA HIS A 40 -1.29 3.59 11.30
C HIS A 40 -0.09 4.48 10.95
N ARG A 41 0.12 4.73 9.64
CA ARG A 41 1.12 5.70 9.15
C ARG A 41 0.44 6.75 8.28
N ASN A 42 0.86 7.99 8.45
CA ASN A 42 0.41 9.11 7.62
C ASN A 42 1.06 9.06 6.22
N ALA A 43 0.63 9.95 5.31
CA ALA A 43 1.11 9.95 3.92
C ALA A 43 2.63 10.17 3.81
N ILE A 44 3.19 11.09 4.62
CA ILE A 44 4.63 11.41 4.62
C ILE A 44 5.44 10.19 5.10
N GLN A 45 5.01 9.52 6.17
CA GLN A 45 5.64 8.31 6.69
C GLN A 45 5.59 7.17 5.68
N ARG A 46 4.45 6.98 4.99
CA ARG A 46 4.35 5.96 3.94
C ARG A 46 5.29 6.23 2.77
N MET A 47 5.48 7.50 2.41
CA MET A 47 6.47 7.89 1.40
C MET A 47 7.89 7.55 1.86
N GLN A 48 8.25 7.93 3.09
CA GLN A 48 9.56 7.58 3.67
C GLN A 48 9.80 6.07 3.73
N ILE A 49 8.77 5.29 4.06
CA ILE A 49 8.83 3.82 4.04
C ILE A 49 9.05 3.30 2.61
N LYS A 50 8.36 3.86 1.59
CA LYS A 50 8.59 3.47 0.18
C LYS A 50 10.04 3.69 -0.22
N ASP A 51 10.58 4.87 0.06
CA ASP A 51 11.95 5.24 -0.33
C ASP A 51 12.98 4.38 0.43
N THR A 52 12.80 4.23 1.74
CA THR A 52 13.70 3.45 2.60
C THR A 52 13.67 1.97 2.23
N TYR A 53 12.48 1.40 1.99
CA TYR A 53 12.34 0.01 1.56
C TYR A 53 13.03 -0.23 0.22
N GLN A 54 12.88 0.69 -0.73
CA GLN A 54 13.57 0.61 -2.03
C GLN A 54 15.09 0.73 -1.88
N GLN A 55 15.58 1.57 -0.97
CA GLN A 55 17.01 1.68 -0.71
C GLN A 55 17.61 0.41 -0.10
N LEU A 56 16.92 -0.18 0.89
CA LEU A 56 17.35 -1.37 1.65
C LEU A 56 17.25 -2.66 0.82
N TYR A 57 16.14 -2.88 0.13
CA TYR A 57 15.84 -4.14 -0.54
C TYR A 57 15.97 -4.09 -2.07
N LYS A 58 16.29 -2.92 -2.63
CA LYS A 58 16.39 -2.69 -4.09
C LYS A 58 15.13 -3.12 -4.86
N GLU A 59 13.99 -3.17 -4.17
CA GLU A 59 12.70 -3.57 -4.71
C GLU A 59 11.63 -2.57 -4.24
N SER A 60 10.65 -2.27 -5.10
CA SER A 60 9.50 -1.45 -4.69
C SER A 60 8.57 -2.23 -3.76
N ILE A 61 8.25 -1.66 -2.60
CA ILE A 61 7.27 -2.25 -1.69
C ILE A 61 5.89 -2.43 -2.35
N ILE A 62 5.51 -1.55 -3.29
CA ILE A 62 4.23 -1.67 -4.02
C ILE A 62 4.24 -2.93 -4.89
N HIS A 63 5.34 -3.19 -5.60
CA HIS A 63 5.50 -4.39 -6.40
C HIS A 63 5.46 -5.65 -5.53
N ARG A 64 6.14 -5.62 -4.38
CA ARG A 64 6.14 -6.72 -3.42
C ARG A 64 4.72 -7.03 -2.92
N LEU A 65 3.97 -6.00 -2.53
CA LEU A 65 2.57 -6.12 -2.10
C LEU A 65 1.67 -6.66 -3.23
N GLN A 66 1.90 -6.24 -4.47
CA GLN A 66 1.18 -6.75 -5.65
C GLN A 66 1.41 -8.23 -5.92
N SER A 67 2.63 -8.72 -5.66
CA SER A 67 3.02 -10.12 -5.86
C SER A 67 2.51 -11.02 -4.73
N LYS A 68 2.50 -10.50 -3.49
CA LYS A 68 2.23 -11.30 -2.28
C LYS A 68 0.77 -11.28 -1.82
N LEU A 69 0.07 -10.16 -2.00
CA LEU A 69 -1.33 -10.04 -1.58
C LEU A 69 -2.28 -10.45 -2.70
N SER A 70 -3.51 -10.83 -2.34
CA SER A 70 -4.56 -11.15 -3.30
C SER A 70 -5.88 -10.44 -2.97
N GLY A 71 -6.83 -10.49 -3.91
CA GLY A 71 -8.20 -9.99 -3.72
C GLY A 71 -8.33 -8.51 -3.36
N VAL A 72 -9.27 -8.23 -2.46
CA VAL A 72 -9.61 -6.87 -2.01
C VAL A 72 -8.45 -6.26 -1.22
N LEU A 73 -7.81 -7.04 -0.34
CA LEU A 73 -6.71 -6.53 0.49
C LEU A 73 -5.58 -5.95 -0.35
N LYS A 74 -5.16 -6.66 -1.40
CA LYS A 74 -4.16 -6.16 -2.35
C LYS A 74 -4.54 -4.81 -2.93
N THR A 75 -5.77 -4.69 -3.42
CA THR A 75 -6.26 -3.48 -4.08
C THR A 75 -6.30 -2.31 -3.08
N THR A 76 -6.78 -2.56 -1.86
CA THR A 76 -6.85 -1.57 -0.80
C THR A 76 -5.46 -1.10 -0.36
N MET A 77 -4.51 -2.02 -0.15
CA MET A 77 -3.15 -1.65 0.29
C MET A 77 -2.41 -0.85 -0.78
N ILE A 78 -2.54 -1.21 -2.06
CA ILE A 78 -1.93 -0.43 -3.15
C ILE A 78 -2.52 0.98 -3.21
N MET A 79 -3.85 1.10 -3.16
CA MET A 79 -4.51 2.41 -3.15
C MET A 79 -4.12 3.26 -1.94
N TRP A 80 -3.92 2.64 -0.78
CA TRP A 80 -3.48 3.31 0.43
C TRP A 80 -2.05 3.85 0.35
N MET A 81 -1.16 3.12 -0.33
CA MET A 81 0.25 3.49 -0.52
C MET A 81 0.48 4.57 -1.58
N ASN A 82 -0.51 4.84 -2.42
CA ASN A 82 -0.45 5.93 -3.40
C ASN A 82 -0.81 7.27 -2.76
N GLU A 83 -0.23 8.33 -3.32
CA GLU A 83 -0.60 9.69 -2.90
C GLU A 83 -2.05 9.98 -3.26
N ALA A 84 -2.68 10.93 -2.55
CA ALA A 84 -4.07 11.30 -2.80
C ALA A 84 -4.37 11.62 -4.27
N PRO A 85 -3.63 12.51 -4.96
CA PRO A 85 -3.91 12.82 -6.36
C PRO A 85 -3.73 11.60 -7.29
N GLU A 86 -2.70 10.78 -7.05
CA GLU A 86 -2.44 9.58 -7.86
C GLU A 86 -3.55 8.54 -7.68
N ARG A 87 -3.97 8.30 -6.44
CA ARG A 87 -5.07 7.40 -6.11
C ARG A 87 -6.36 7.84 -6.80
N ASP A 88 -6.68 9.12 -6.73
CA ASP A 88 -7.90 9.67 -7.31
C ASP A 88 -7.88 9.57 -8.84
N ALA A 89 -6.73 9.84 -9.47
CA ALA A 89 -6.53 9.65 -10.91
C ALA A 89 -6.70 8.18 -11.34
N ILE A 90 -6.17 7.23 -10.57
CA ILE A 90 -6.34 5.79 -10.81
C ILE A 90 -7.82 5.40 -10.72
N LEU A 91 -8.53 5.88 -9.70
CA LEU A 91 -9.95 5.60 -9.50
C LEU A 91 -10.80 6.17 -10.64
N ALA A 92 -10.56 7.43 -11.03
CA ALA A 92 -11.24 8.06 -12.16
C ALA A 92 -11.00 7.28 -13.47
N ASN A 93 -9.74 6.92 -13.77
CA ASN A 93 -9.39 6.14 -14.95
C ASN A 93 -10.08 4.78 -14.97
N LYS A 94 -10.10 4.08 -13.82
CA LYS A 94 -10.76 2.78 -13.66
C LYS A 94 -12.27 2.91 -13.88
N ALA A 95 -12.91 3.93 -13.31
CA ALA A 95 -14.35 4.19 -13.49
C ALA A 95 -14.71 4.42 -14.97
N LEU A 96 -13.94 5.27 -15.67
CA LEU A 96 -14.16 5.55 -17.09
C LEU A 96 -13.97 4.31 -17.98
N LYS A 97 -12.96 3.47 -17.70
CA LYS A 97 -12.74 2.22 -18.45
C LYS A 97 -13.86 1.20 -18.26
N MET A 98 -14.43 1.10 -17.05
CA MET A 98 -15.57 0.22 -16.79
C MET A 98 -16.82 0.67 -17.55
N LYS A 99 -17.09 1.99 -17.59
CA LYS A 99 -18.20 2.55 -18.39
C LYS A 99 -18.05 2.21 -19.87
N ARG A 100 -16.84 2.37 -20.43
CA ARG A 100 -16.55 2.03 -21.83
C ARG A 100 -16.76 0.54 -22.15
N LYS A 101 -16.36 -0.36 -21.25
CA LYS A 101 -16.59 -1.81 -21.43
C LYS A 101 -18.07 -2.18 -21.44
N LYS A 102 -18.89 -1.57 -20.57
CA LYS A 102 -20.34 -1.80 -20.57
C LYS A 102 -21.00 -1.32 -21.86
N ILE A 103 -20.54 -0.20 -22.43
CA ILE A 103 -21.05 0.33 -23.70
C ILE A 103 -20.72 -0.62 -24.86
N ASN A 104 -19.51 -1.20 -24.88
CA ASN A 104 -19.07 -2.10 -25.95
C ASN A 104 -19.62 -3.54 -25.83
N GLN A 105 -20.39 -3.86 -24.78
CA GLN A 105 -21.01 -5.17 -24.55
C GLN A 105 -22.54 -5.14 -24.72
N LEU A 106 -23.08 -3.98 -25.11
CA LEU A 106 -24.46 -3.75 -25.55
C LEU A 106 -24.48 -3.67 -27.07
#